data_AF-A0A087BAI9-F1
#
_entry.id   AF-A0A087BAI9-F1
#
_cell.length_a   1.000
_cell.length_b   1.000
_cell.length_c   1.000
_cell.angle_alpha   90.00
_cell.angle_beta   90.00
_cell.angle_gamma   90.00
#
_symmetry.space_group_name_H-M   'P 1'
#
loop_
_entity.id
_entity.type
_entity.pdbx_description
1 polymer ?
#
loop_
_entity_poly.entity_id
_entity_poly.type
_entity_poly.pdbx_seq_one_letter_code
_entity_poly.pdbx_strand_id
1 'polypeptide(L)'
;MAGMKDIAAITTCVKKHMRSHMYDIEPAWPFPVPVGLPDQAFLETNAIAVHDNNNEIRQWASKNGCEIITKHRTIGTSVELIFKVVVPDESIAMRVVGRTLAAEYREAHRRTDSTDRIQRQMAE
;
A
#
# COMPACT_ATOMS: atom_id res chain seq x y z
N MET A 1 -4.24 -22.08 4.52
CA MET A 1 -4.88 -21.20 3.53
C MET A 1 -4.60 -19.77 3.93
N ALA A 2 -3.92 -18.99 3.08
CA ALA A 2 -3.66 -17.58 3.41
C ALA A 2 -4.93 -16.78 3.12
N GLY A 3 -5.55 -16.23 4.17
CA GLY A 3 -6.69 -15.32 4.02
C GLY A 3 -6.31 -14.04 3.27
N MET A 4 -7.31 -13.31 2.79
CA MET A 4 -7.12 -11.98 2.20
C MET A 4 -6.40 -11.07 3.20
N LYS A 5 -5.49 -10.21 2.70
CA LYS A 5 -4.93 -9.15 3.53
C LYS A 5 -6.04 -8.22 4.01
N ASP A 6 -5.93 -7.81 5.26
CA ASP A 6 -6.69 -6.73 5.85
C ASP A 6 -5.92 -5.40 5.75
N ILE A 7 -6.50 -4.33 6.28
CA ILE A 7 -5.90 -3.00 6.30
C ILE A 7 -4.56 -2.99 7.06
N ALA A 8 -4.43 -3.76 8.14
CA ALA A 8 -3.22 -3.82 8.95
C ALA A 8 -2.06 -4.45 8.18
N ALA A 9 -2.33 -5.54 7.45
CA ALA A 9 -1.38 -6.20 6.58
C ALA A 9 -0.98 -5.31 5.40
N ILE A 10 -1.92 -4.60 4.78
CA ILE A 10 -1.64 -3.62 3.72
C ILE A 10 -0.73 -2.52 4.25
N THR A 11 -1.08 -1.91 5.39
CA THR A 11 -0.29 -0.86 6.02
C THR A 11 1.13 -1.34 6.36
N THR A 12 1.27 -2.58 6.82
CA THR A 12 2.58 -3.19 7.11
C THR A 12 3.42 -3.35 5.85
N CYS A 13 2.82 -3.73 4.72
CA CYS A 13 3.52 -3.77 3.43
C CYS A 13 4.02 -2.38 3.02
N VAL A 14 3.22 -1.33 3.17
CA VAL A 14 3.63 0.06 2.87
C VAL A 14 4.76 0.52 3.79
N LYS A 15 4.66 0.24 5.10
CA LYS A 15 5.74 0.56 6.06
C LYS A 15 7.05 -0.11 5.70
N LYS A 16 7.00 -1.39 5.31
CA LYS A 16 8.18 -2.14 4.88
C LYS A 16 8.76 -1.51 3.61
N HIS A 17 7.91 -1.20 2.63
CA HIS A 17 8.34 -0.56 1.38
C HIS A 17 9.05 0.77 1.63
N MET A 18 8.46 1.65 2.44
CA MET A 18 9.07 2.94 2.79
C MET A 18 10.42 2.79 3.51
N ARG A 19 10.55 1.81 4.41
CA ARG A 19 11.83 1.56 5.11
C ARG A 19 12.91 1.02 4.17
N SER A 20 12.53 0.15 3.23
CA SER A 20 13.46 -0.42 2.27
C SER A 20 13.97 0.59 1.24
N HIS A 21 13.15 1.57 0.86
CA HIS A 21 13.47 2.59 -0.14
C HIS A 21 13.67 3.98 0.49
N MET A 22 14.07 4.03 1.77
CA MET A 22 14.18 5.28 2.54
C MET A 22 15.32 6.19 2.05
N TYR A 23 16.33 5.60 1.41
CA TYR A 23 17.56 6.27 0.97
C TYR A 23 17.75 6.19 -0.55
N ASP A 24 16.74 5.72 -1.27
CA ASP A 24 16.80 5.65 -2.72
C ASP A 24 16.64 7.05 -3.33
N ILE A 25 17.41 7.32 -4.37
CA ILE A 25 17.41 8.62 -5.06
C ILE A 25 16.17 8.75 -5.96
N GLU A 26 15.69 7.62 -6.50
CA GLU A 26 14.50 7.59 -7.35
C GLU A 26 13.25 7.19 -6.55
N PRO A 27 12.10 7.86 -6.80
CA PRO A 27 10.87 7.54 -6.10
C PRO A 27 10.36 6.14 -6.46
N ALA A 28 10.25 5.26 -5.47
CA ALA A 28 9.74 3.89 -5.62
C ALA A 28 8.19 3.82 -5.68
N TRP A 29 7.57 4.77 -6.39
CA TRP A 29 6.12 4.91 -6.54
C TRP A 29 5.73 4.88 -8.03
N PRO A 30 4.54 4.36 -8.40
CA PRO A 30 3.49 3.82 -7.53
C PRO A 30 3.82 2.44 -6.96
N PHE A 31 3.32 2.14 -5.75
CA PHE A 31 3.56 0.86 -5.07
C PHE A 31 2.28 0.02 -4.97
N PRO A 32 2.17 -1.09 -5.73
CA PRO A 32 1.03 -2.00 -5.63
C PRO A 32 1.19 -3.01 -4.49
N VAL A 33 0.20 -3.06 -3.59
CA VAL A 33 0.08 -4.08 -2.54
C VAL A 33 -0.96 -5.12 -2.95
N PRO A 34 -0.56 -6.37 -3.24
CA PRO A 34 -1.51 -7.44 -3.56
C PRO A 34 -2.30 -7.83 -2.30
N VAL A 35 -3.63 -7.81 -2.38
CA VAL A 35 -4.51 -8.19 -1.27
C VAL A 35 -4.60 -9.71 -1.13
N GLY A 36 -4.33 -10.44 -2.21
CA GLY A 36 -4.47 -11.90 -2.26
C GLY A 36 -5.92 -12.27 -2.50
N LEU A 37 -6.21 -12.85 -3.67
CA LEU A 37 -7.58 -13.30 -3.96
C LEU A 37 -7.80 -14.65 -3.30
N PRO A 38 -8.90 -14.82 -2.56
CA PRO A 38 -9.25 -16.11 -1.99
C PRO A 38 -9.64 -17.09 -3.09
N ASP A 39 -9.51 -18.37 -2.81
CA ASP A 39 -10.04 -19.44 -3.66
C ASP A 39 -11.54 -19.63 -3.44
N GLN A 40 -12.15 -20.47 -4.28
CA GLN A 40 -13.59 -20.71 -4.24
C GLN A 40 -14.04 -21.33 -2.91
N ALA A 41 -13.32 -22.33 -2.39
CA ALA A 41 -13.69 -23.00 -1.15
C ALA A 41 -13.67 -22.04 0.05
N PHE A 42 -12.67 -21.15 0.12
CA PHE A 42 -12.59 -20.12 1.14
C PHE A 42 -13.75 -19.14 1.04
N LEU A 43 -14.08 -18.70 -0.17
CA LEU A 43 -15.18 -17.77 -0.42
C LEU A 43 -16.55 -18.34 -0.08
N GLU A 44 -16.82 -19.60 -0.43
CA GLU A 44 -18.08 -20.28 -0.09
C GLU A 44 -18.26 -20.40 1.43
N THR A 45 -17.17 -20.61 2.16
CA THR A 45 -17.20 -20.75 3.62
C THR A 45 -17.23 -19.41 4.35
N ASN A 46 -16.64 -18.35 3.78
CA ASN A 46 -16.36 -17.08 4.47
C ASN A 46 -16.92 -15.86 3.73
N ALA A 47 -18.00 -16.01 2.96
CA ALA A 47 -18.53 -14.98 2.07
C ALA A 47 -18.76 -13.62 2.76
N ILE A 48 -19.34 -13.62 3.96
CA ILE A 48 -19.62 -12.41 4.75
C ILE A 48 -18.31 -11.73 5.15
N ALA A 49 -17.37 -12.46 5.74
CA ALA A 49 -16.08 -11.91 6.18
C ALA A 49 -15.26 -11.35 5.01
N VAL A 50 -15.30 -12.01 3.85
CA VAL A 50 -14.66 -11.51 2.62
C VAL A 50 -15.31 -10.20 2.17
N HIS A 51 -16.63 -10.13 2.16
CA HIS A 51 -17.37 -8.94 1.76
C HIS A 51 -17.09 -7.75 2.70
N ASP A 52 -17.09 -7.99 4.01
CA ASP A 52 -16.81 -6.98 5.02
C ASP A 52 -15.37 -6.45 4.89
N ASN A 53 -14.37 -7.35 4.78
CA ASN A 53 -12.98 -6.95 4.54
C ASN A 53 -12.83 -6.14 3.25
N ASN A 54 -13.52 -6.55 2.17
CA ASN A 54 -13.49 -5.82 0.89
C ASN A 54 -14.04 -4.39 1.07
N ASN A 55 -15.14 -4.22 1.80
CA ASN A 55 -15.74 -2.91 2.05
C ASN A 55 -14.89 -2.03 2.96
N GLU A 56 -14.30 -2.61 4.01
CA GLU A 56 -13.35 -1.91 4.88
C GLU A 56 -12.16 -1.39 4.07
N ILE A 57 -11.57 -2.23 3.21
CA ILE A 57 -10.46 -1.82 2.35
C ILE A 57 -10.89 -0.72 1.37
N ARG A 58 -12.09 -0.79 0.77
CA ARG A 58 -12.59 0.28 -0.12
C ARG A 58 -12.71 1.62 0.61
N GLN A 59 -13.33 1.62 1.79
CA GLN A 59 -13.51 2.83 2.59
C GLN A 59 -12.16 3.40 3.04
N TRP A 60 -11.27 2.52 3.53
CA TRP A 60 -9.93 2.91 3.95
C TRP A 60 -9.09 3.45 2.79
N ALA A 61 -9.11 2.81 1.62
CA ALA A 61 -8.38 3.26 0.44
C ALA A 61 -8.86 4.64 -0.01
N SER A 62 -10.17 4.82 -0.16
CA SER A 62 -10.79 6.10 -0.50
C SER A 62 -10.41 7.21 0.49
N LYS A 63 -10.50 6.93 1.80
CA LYS A 63 -10.12 7.88 2.86
C LYS A 63 -8.65 8.33 2.78
N ASN A 64 -7.76 7.42 2.38
CA ASN A 64 -6.33 7.72 2.31
C ASN A 64 -5.89 8.26 0.94
N GLY A 65 -6.69 8.08 -0.11
CA GLY A 65 -6.34 8.42 -1.49
C GLY A 65 -5.65 7.28 -2.23
N CYS A 66 -5.68 6.05 -1.71
CA CYS A 66 -5.15 4.89 -2.42
C CYS A 66 -6.09 4.45 -3.54
N GLU A 67 -5.54 3.96 -4.64
CA GLU A 67 -6.32 3.38 -5.73
C GLU A 67 -6.61 1.90 -5.45
N ILE A 68 -7.72 1.39 -5.97
CA ILE A 68 -8.09 -0.02 -5.87
C ILE A 68 -8.21 -0.62 -7.27
N ILE A 69 -7.67 -1.82 -7.45
CA ILE A 69 -7.84 -2.59 -8.68
C ILE A 69 -8.60 -3.85 -8.31
N THR A 70 -9.77 -4.02 -8.91
CA THR A 70 -10.70 -5.10 -8.63
C THR A 70 -10.62 -6.20 -9.69
N LYS A 71 -11.11 -7.40 -9.33
CA LYS A 71 -11.32 -8.52 -10.24
C LYS A 71 -12.64 -9.19 -9.90
N HIS A 72 -13.35 -9.63 -10.93
CA HIS A 72 -14.55 -10.45 -10.76
C HIS A 72 -14.16 -11.91 -10.52
N ARG A 73 -14.88 -12.56 -9.60
CA ARG A 73 -14.81 -14.01 -9.34
C ARG A 73 -16.23 -14.57 -9.31
N THR A 74 -16.43 -15.72 -9.92
CA THR A 74 -17.76 -16.35 -10.00
C THR A 74 -17.87 -17.47 -8.98
N ILE A 75 -18.89 -17.41 -8.12
CA ILE A 75 -19.17 -18.38 -7.06
C ILE A 75 -20.68 -18.52 -6.93
N GLY A 76 -21.30 -19.21 -7.89
CA GLY A 76 -22.74 -19.13 -8.12
C GLY A 76 -23.20 -17.75 -8.64
N THR A 77 -22.62 -16.65 -8.13
CA THR A 77 -22.83 -15.25 -8.53
C THR A 77 -21.47 -14.57 -8.76
N SER A 78 -21.41 -13.57 -9.65
CA SER A 78 -20.20 -12.76 -9.88
C SER A 78 -19.99 -11.78 -8.73
N VAL A 79 -18.82 -11.84 -8.08
CA VAL A 79 -18.42 -11.00 -6.96
C VAL A 79 -17.19 -10.18 -7.35
N GLU A 80 -17.23 -8.87 -7.10
CA GLU A 80 -16.10 -7.97 -7.33
C GLU A 80 -15.19 -7.89 -6.10
N LEU A 81 -13.99 -8.46 -6.20
CA LEU A 81 -13.00 -8.50 -5.13
C LEU A 81 -11.83 -7.56 -5.42
N ILE A 82 -11.31 -6.90 -4.38
CA ILE A 82 -10.08 -6.11 -4.50
C ILE A 82 -8.90 -7.07 -4.68
N PHE A 83 -8.23 -6.95 -5.83
CA PHE A 83 -7.04 -7.73 -6.17
C PHE A 83 -5.77 -7.09 -5.59
N LYS A 84 -5.68 -5.76 -5.69
CA LYS A 84 -4.57 -4.97 -5.16
C LYS A 84 -5.01 -3.56 -4.80
N VAL A 85 -4.34 -2.98 -3.82
CA VAL A 85 -4.38 -1.56 -3.50
C VAL A 85 -3.10 -0.92 -4.02
N VAL A 86 -3.19 0.24 -4.67
CA VAL A 86 -2.03 0.97 -5.17
C VAL A 86 -1.87 2.25 -4.34
N VAL A 87 -0.67 2.43 -3.79
CA VAL A 87 -0.24 3.71 -3.21
C VAL A 87 0.42 4.52 -4.32
N PRO A 88 -0.21 5.60 -4.81
CA PRO A 88 0.22 6.26 -6.04
C PRO A 88 1.49 7.09 -5.85
N ASP A 89 1.66 7.71 -4.66
CA ASP A 89 2.77 8.61 -4.37
C ASP A 89 3.19 8.57 -2.89
N GLU A 90 4.31 9.23 -2.61
CA GLU A 90 4.91 9.34 -1.27
C GLU A 90 4.00 10.07 -0.27
N SER A 91 3.26 11.08 -0.70
CA SER A 91 2.37 11.85 0.19
C SER A 91 1.23 10.98 0.73
N ILE A 92 0.70 10.09 -0.11
CA ILE A 92 -0.31 9.12 0.30
C ILE A 92 0.33 8.02 1.18
N ALA A 93 1.53 7.58 0.86
CA ALA A 93 2.27 6.64 1.71
C ALA A 93 2.48 7.19 3.13
N MET A 94 2.88 8.45 3.26
CA MET A 94 3.03 9.18 4.52
C MET A 94 1.73 9.20 5.34
N ARG A 95 0.59 9.38 4.67
CA ARG A 95 -0.73 9.36 5.31
C ARG A 95 -1.07 7.97 5.84
N VAL A 96 -0.77 6.92 5.06
CA VAL A 96 -1.04 5.52 5.40
C VAL A 96 -0.20 5.03 6.59
N VAL A 97 1.10 5.33 6.63
CA VAL A 97 2.00 4.76 7.66
C VAL A 97 1.90 5.42 9.03
N GLY A 98 1.26 6.58 9.11
CA GLY A 98 1.08 7.37 10.32
C GLY A 98 2.25 8.29 10.64
N ARG A 99 2.04 9.16 11.65
CA ARG A 99 2.90 10.34 11.92
C ARG A 99 4.36 10.01 12.23
N THR A 100 4.61 8.95 13.00
CA THR A 100 5.97 8.62 13.47
C THR A 100 6.88 8.24 12.31
N LEU A 101 6.48 7.27 11.49
CA LEU A 101 7.29 6.84 10.35
C LEU A 101 7.37 7.93 9.27
N ALA A 102 6.31 8.71 9.08
CA ALA A 102 6.33 9.86 8.19
C ALA A 102 7.38 10.90 8.62
N ALA A 103 7.55 11.15 9.93
CA ALA A 103 8.56 12.06 10.43
C ALA A 103 9.98 11.54 10.21
N GLU A 104 10.22 10.26 10.50
CA GLU A 104 11.51 9.59 10.25
C GLU A 104 11.90 9.66 8.76
N TYR A 105 10.96 9.36 7.86
CA TYR A 105 11.20 9.37 6.41
C TYR A 105 11.54 10.77 5.89
N ARG A 106 10.82 11.82 6.32
CA ARG A 106 11.12 13.21 5.94
C ARG A 106 12.50 13.66 6.40
N GLU A 107 12.94 13.22 7.58
CA GLU A 107 14.26 13.57 8.11
C GLU A 107 15.37 12.88 7.32
N ALA A 108 15.19 11.61 6.93
CA ALA A 108 16.15 10.92 6.09
C ALA A 108 16.28 11.55 4.69
N HIS A 109 15.16 11.83 4.02
CA HIS A 109 15.17 12.46 2.70
C HIS A 109 15.80 13.86 2.72
N ARG A 110 15.52 14.68 3.75
CA ARG A 110 16.18 16.00 3.89
C ARG A 110 17.71 15.90 3.95
N ARG A 111 18.25 14.85 4.59
CA ARG A 111 19.70 14.63 4.67
C ARG A 111 20.27 14.22 3.32
N THR A 112 19.59 13.33 2.60
CA THR A 112 20.00 12.91 1.25
C THR A 112 20.03 14.10 0.28
N ASP A 113 18.98 14.93 0.25
CA ASP A 113 18.90 16.13 -0.60
C ASP A 113 20.02 17.13 -0.30
N SER A 114 20.30 17.37 0.99
CA SER A 114 21.37 18.26 1.40
C SER A 114 22.75 17.74 0.99
N THR A 115 22.95 16.42 1.01
CA THR A 115 24.22 15.78 0.64
C THR A 115 24.44 15.82 -0.86
N ASP A 116 23.41 15.49 -1.66
CA ASP A 116 23.49 15.55 -3.13
C ASP A 116 23.75 16.99 -3.61
N ARG A 117 23.10 17.98 -3.00
CA ARG A 117 23.32 19.39 -3.33
C ARG A 117 24.76 19.85 -3.06
N ILE A 118 25.34 19.44 -1.93
CA ILE A 118 26.74 19.75 -1.60
C ILE A 118 27.70 19.05 -2.57
N GLN A 119 27.45 17.79 -2.92
CA GLN A 119 28.27 17.06 -3.88
C GLN A 119 28.25 17.70 -5.27
N ARG A 120 27.07 18.16 -5.73
CA ARG A 120 26.96 18.88 -7.02
C ARG A 120 27.72 20.21 -7.01
N GLN A 121 27.64 20.98 -5.93
CA GLN A 121 28.39 22.24 -5.80
C GLN A 121 29.91 22.06 -5.73
N MET A 122 30.41 20.89 -5.32
CA MET A 122 31.84 20.58 -5.29
C MET A 122 32.37 20.02 -6.63
N ALA A 123 31.46 19.66 -7.54
CA ALA A 123 31.79 19.11 -8.86
C ALA A 123 31.78 20.18 -9.97
N GLU A 124 31.41 21.43 -9.66
CA GLU A 124 31.48 22.63 -10.50
C GLU A 124 32.71 23.48 -10.15
#